data_AF-A0A9K3DAN2-F1
#
_entry.id   AF-A0A9K3DAN2-F1
#
_cell.length_a   1.000
_cell.length_b   1.000
_cell.length_c   1.000
_cell.angle_alpha   90.00
_cell.angle_beta   90.00
_cell.angle_gamma   90.00
#
_symmetry.space_group_name_H-M   'P 1'
#
loop_
_entity.id
_entity.type
_entity.pdbx_description
1 polymer ?
#
loop_
_entity_poly.entity_id
_entity_poly.type
_entity_poly.pdbx_seq_one_letter_code
_entity_poly.pdbx_strand_id
1 'polypeptide(L)' 'VRYVRVLYHTTGALTIVNEVPRVIEPVFRAQWGTMWTLMRREKKLRRHFQRLRFPPFDDEEPFIDYADAVLPA' A
#
# COMPACT_ATOMS: atom_id res chain seq x y z
N VAL A 1 5.69 -3.74 -6.01
CA VAL A 1 4.30 -3.68 -6.54
C VAL A 1 3.64 -5.03 -6.32
N ARG A 2 2.35 -5.07 -5.97
CA ARG A 2 1.57 -6.32 -5.91
C ARG A 2 0.53 -6.29 -7.02
N TYR A 3 0.66 -7.19 -7.98
CA TYR A 3 -0.36 -7.41 -9.01
C TYR A 3 -1.42 -8.36 -8.45
N VAL A 4 -2.69 -8.06 -8.73
CA VAL A 4 -3.84 -8.85 -8.27
C VAL A 4 -4.83 -9.03 -9.41
N ARG A 5 -5.46 -10.20 -9.47
CA ARG A 5 -6.57 -10.42 -10.39
C ARG A 5 -7.78 -9.59 -9.96
N VAL A 6 -8.40 -8.95 -10.93
CA VAL A 6 -9.61 -8.15 -10.75
C VAL A 6 -10.75 -8.71 -11.59
N LEU A 7 -11.95 -8.62 -11.05
CA LEU A 7 -13.20 -8.84 -11.78
C LEU A 7 -13.84 -7.46 -11.95
N TYR A 8 -14.06 -7.03 -13.20
CA TYR A 8 -14.61 -5.72 -13.51
C TYR A 8 -15.89 -5.86 -14.34
N HIS A 9 -16.80 -4.91 -14.16
CA HIS A 9 -17.98 -4.77 -15.00
C HIS A 9 -17.60 -4.13 -16.34
N THR A 10 -18.19 -4.58 -17.45
CA THR A 10 -17.83 -4.11 -18.81
C THR A 10 -18.05 -2.61 -19.03
N THR A 11 -18.99 -2.00 -18.31
CA THR A 11 -19.23 -0.54 -18.34
C THR A 11 -18.34 0.25 -17.37
N GLY A 12 -17.49 -0.42 -16.58
CA GLY A 12 -16.64 0.23 -15.57
C GLY A 12 -17.33 0.60 -14.26
N ALA A 13 -18.61 0.22 -14.07
CA ALA A 13 -19.37 0.58 -12.87
C ALA A 13 -18.80 0.01 -11.55
N LEU A 14 -18.06 -1.10 -11.61
CA LEU A 14 -17.50 -1.76 -10.43
C LEU A 14 -16.26 -2.58 -10.80
N THR A 15 -15.28 -2.60 -9.90
CA THR A 15 -14.08 -3.46 -9.99
C THR A 15 -13.78 -4.08 -8.62
N ILE A 16 -13.73 -5.41 -8.54
CA ILE A 16 -13.52 -6.18 -7.31
C ILE A 16 -12.20 -6.96 -7.42
N VAL A 17 -11.41 -7.01 -6.35
CA VAL A 17 -10.23 -7.88 -6.27
C VAL A 17 -10.68 -9.34 -6.11
N ASN A 18 -10.37 -10.18 -7.09
CA ASN A 18 -10.81 -11.58 -7.14
C ASN A 18 -9.74 -12.56 -6.64
N GLU A 19 -9.16 -12.27 -5.48
CA GLU A 19 -8.12 -13.12 -4.87
C GLU A 19 -8.23 -13.17 -3.35
N VAL A 20 -7.99 -14.35 -2.78
CA VAL A 20 -7.79 -14.53 -1.34
C VAL A 20 -6.29 -14.58 -1.06
N PRO A 21 -5.72 -13.63 -0.29
CA PRO A 21 -4.31 -13.69 0.06
C PRO A 21 -4.03 -14.89 0.97
N ARG A 22 -3.18 -15.82 0.52
CA ARG A 22 -2.67 -16.93 1.33
C ARG A 22 -1.19 -16.72 1.59
N VAL A 23 -0.77 -17.04 2.80
CA VAL A 23 0.63 -16.88 3.23
C VAL A 23 1.11 -18.15 3.94
N ILE A 24 2.40 -18.43 3.84
CA ILE A 24 3.04 -19.49 4.62
C ILE A 24 3.30 -18.93 6.02
N GLU A 25 2.62 -19.45 7.03
CA GLU A 25 2.61 -18.88 8.37
C GLU A 25 4.01 -18.60 8.97
N PRO A 26 4.95 -19.57 9.03
CA PRO A 26 6.27 -19.31 9.61
C PRO A 26 7.05 -18.24 8.83
N VAL A 27 6.86 -18.18 7.50
CA VAL A 27 7.51 -17.17 6.65
C VAL A 27 6.92 -15.79 6.91
N PHE A 28 5.59 -15.68 6.97
CA PHE A 28 4.92 -14.41 7.24
C PHE A 28 5.31 -13.86 8.61
N ARG A 29 5.39 -14.74 9.63
CA ARG A 29 5.86 -14.36 10.96
C ARG A 29 7.30 -13.84 10.94
N ALA A 30 8.20 -14.51 10.22
CA ALA A 30 9.59 -14.08 10.07
C ALA A 30 9.71 -12.72 9.33
N GLN A 31 8.89 -12.49 8.30
CA GLN A 31 8.82 -11.22 7.57
C GLN A 31 8.41 -10.07 8.50
N TRP A 32 7.36 -10.26 9.31
CA TRP A 32 6.92 -9.26 10.28
C TRP A 32 7.93 -9.05 11.42
N GLY A 33 8.60 -10.10 11.87
CA GLY A 33 9.70 -9.97 12.86
C GLY A 33 10.89 -9.15 12.33
N THR A 34 11.20 -9.30 11.04
CA THR A 34 12.20 -8.48 10.35
C THR A 34 11.76 -7.02 10.29
N MET A 35 10.51 -6.78 9.86
CA MET A 35 9.92 -5.44 9.80
C MET A 35 9.92 -4.75 11.18
N TRP A 36 9.57 -5.47 12.24
CA TRP A 36 9.61 -4.98 13.62
C TRP A 36 10.99 -4.47 14.03
N THR A 37 12.02 -5.27 13.76
CA THR A 37 13.39 -4.92 14.10
C THR A 37 13.87 -3.70 13.33
N LEU A 38 13.58 -3.64 12.02
CA LEU A 38 13.91 -2.50 11.16
C LEU A 38 13.23 -1.21 11.64
N MET A 39 11.93 -1.26 11.92
CA MET A 39 11.17 -0.08 12.33
C MET A 39 11.57 0.43 13.71
N ARG A 40 11.92 -0.46 14.66
CA ARG A 40 12.47 -0.06 15.96
C ARG A 40 13.83 0.62 15.82
N ARG A 41 14.67 0.09 14.94
CA ARG A 41 15.97 0.70 14.62
C ARG A 41 15.78 2.10 14.02
N GLU A 42 14.85 2.25 13.07
CA GLU A 42 14.56 3.54 12.45
C GLU A 42 14.06 4.57 13.49
N LYS A 43 13.12 4.17 14.35
CA LYS A 43 12.60 5.01 15.43
C LYS A 43 13.70 5.46 16.41
N LYS A 44 14.69 4.59 16.68
CA LYS A 44 15.81 4.92 17.58
C LYS A 44 16.80 5.89 16.93
N LEU A 45 17.06 5.73 15.63
CA LEU A 45 18.12 6.47 14.93
C LEU A 45 17.65 7.83 14.39
N ARG A 46 16.37 7.98 14.03
CA ARG A 46 15.86 9.22 13.45
C ARG A 46 15.55 10.26 14.54
N ARG A 47 16.24 11.40 14.51
CA ARG A 47 16.06 12.50 15.49
C ARG A 47 14.72 13.23 15.36
N HIS A 48 14.32 13.54 14.13
CA HIS A 48 13.03 14.15 13.83
C HIS A 48 12.27 13.27 12.84
N PHE A 49 11.18 12.67 13.31
CA PHE A 49 10.29 11.85 12.49
C PHE A 49 9.02 12.66 12.21
N GLN A 50 8.91 13.20 10.99
CA GLN A 50 7.68 13.84 10.54
C GLN A 50 6.64 12.76 10.22
N ARG A 51 5.43 12.92 10.75
CA ARG A 51 4.30 12.04 10.48
C ARG A 51 3.52 12.56 9.29
N LEU A 52 2.86 11.67 8.58
CA LEU A 52 1.87 12.05 7.58
C LEU A 52 0.75 12.86 8.24
N ARG A 53 0.28 13.88 7.53
CA ARG A 53 -0.94 14.62 7.88
C ARG A 53 -2.14 13.84 7.35
N PHE A 54 -3.18 13.72 8.16
CA PHE A 54 -4.44 13.11 7.76
C PHE A 54 -5.55 14.18 7.79
N PRO A 55 -6.46 14.21 6.80
CA PRO A 55 -6.44 13.42 5.55
C PRO A 55 -5.25 13.80 4.65
N PRO A 56 -4.75 12.87 3.82
CA PRO A 56 -3.60 13.12 2.96
C PRO A 56 -3.93 13.97 1.72
N PHE A 57 -5.20 13.99 1.30
CA PHE A 57 -5.70 14.73 0.14
C PHE A 57 -6.76 15.73 0.57
N ASP A 58 -6.92 16.79 -0.21
CA ASP A 58 -7.98 17.79 -0.03
C ASP A 58 -9.28 17.29 -0.67
N ASP A 59 -10.43 17.69 -0.13
CA ASP A 59 -11.75 17.19 -0.56
C ASP A 59 -12.13 17.72 -1.96
N GLU A 60 -11.56 18.85 -2.38
CA GLU A 60 -11.78 19.47 -3.69
C GLU A 60 -10.85 18.94 -4.80
N GLU A 61 -9.84 18.14 -4.46
CA GLU A 61 -8.87 17.61 -5.44
C GLU A 61 -9.48 16.39 -6.17
N PRO A 62 -9.45 16.36 -7.52
CA PRO A 62 -9.92 15.20 -8.26
C PRO A 62 -9.01 13.99 -8.01
N PHE A 63 -9.59 12.78 -8.13
CA PHE A 63 -8.79 11.55 -8.06
C PHE A 63 -7.74 11.53 -9.17
N ILE A 64 -6.49 11.31 -8.77
CA ILE A 64 -5.34 11.23 -9.69
C ILE A 64 -5.38 9.88 -10.43
N ASP A 65 -5.18 9.88 -11.75
CA ASP A 65 -5.07 8.65 -12.51
C ASP A 65 -3.77 7.89 -12.16
N TYR A 66 -3.87 6.56 -12.13
CA TYR A 66 -2.73 5.71 -11.77
C TYR A 66 -1.60 5.79 -12.81
N ALA A 67 -1.94 5.96 -14.08
CA ALA A 67 -0.94 6.07 -15.14
C ALA A 67 -0.04 7.29 -14.94
N ASP A 68 -0.62 8.43 -14.58
CA ASP A 68 0.11 9.67 -14.35
C ASP A 68 0.87 9.67 -13.01
N ALA A 69 0.33 9.01 -11.98
CA ALA A 69 0.90 9.04 -10.63
C ALA A 69 2.05 8.06 -10.40
N VAL A 70 2.03 6.88 -11.04
CA VAL A 70 2.89 5.75 -10.64
C VAL A 70 3.67 5.12 -11.80
N LEU A 71 3.18 5.20 -13.04
CA LEU A 71 3.90 4.62 -14.17
C LEU A 71 5.03 5.58 -14.62
N PRO A 72 6.26 5.09 -14.86
CA PRO A 72 7.29 5.90 -15.50
C PRO A 72 6.88 6.20 -16.95
N ALA A 73 7.16 7.42 -17.41
CA ALA A 73 6.92 7.87 -18.79
C ALA A 73 7.66 7.03 -19.84
#